data_AF-A0A4D4KPK4-F1
#
_entry.id   AF-A0A4D4KPK4-F1
#
_cell.length_a   1.000
_cell.length_b   1.000
_cell.length_c   1.000
_cell.angle_alpha   90.00
_cell.angle_beta   90.00
_cell.angle_gamma   90.00
#
_symmetry.space_group_name_H-M   'P 1'
#
loop_
_entity.id
_entity.type
_entity.pdbx_description
1 polymer ?
#
loop_
_entity_poly.entity_id
_entity_poly.type
_entity_poly.pdbx_seq_one_letter_code
_entity_poly.pdbx_strand_id
1 'polypeptide(L)'
;MSQHTPAPSRSPGRIAIVGMGCRLPGDVDSPAALWRLLADGRDAVAEPPAERAALWAADPSTAARPESAPPVRGGYLRDVSGFDADFFGVSGREADILDPQHRLLLEVAWEALEHAGMPPDRLGSTATGVFAGLSYNDYMNRLDRHPRELEGSALANGHCVATGRISYLLGLHGPSVALDTACSSSLVAVHLAVQALRAGECDLALAGGVTLMFEPRITRSFDRMGMLSHTGHCHAFDAAADGFVRGEGCGIVVLKRLTDAVRDGDRILAVLRGSAVNQDGHSDGLAAPSATAQRALYEEALGRAGVDPADVGMVEAHGTGTPVGDPVEFASLAQVYGTGRDRCALASVKTNLGHLEPAAGVTGLIKAVLCLGRGLIPPNLHFTRWNPTIDAGSTRLFIPRELTPWPVRTGPRLAAVSSFGFSGTNAHVVLEQPPRYPHPPPAPHRAPGPLSAPFRRCSSSPPAPRPRCPAPRGGWPTGWRGTARTPRCATSPTPWRCAAAPAADGSASPPPPAPNSSAPCGRSPPVRPTPPWSPAPWAPRSPAGRSGCSPDRAPSGPVWDGGCWRANRPSPRRSPRPIRSSPPNPDSRCSTSSAPALR
;
A
#
# COMPACT_ATOMS: atom_id res chain seq x y z
N MET A 1 10.03 11.63 48.26
CA MET A 1 10.33 11.15 46.89
C MET A 1 9.11 11.40 46.02
N SER A 2 9.09 12.51 45.28
CA SER A 2 7.97 12.82 44.37
C SER A 2 8.21 12.15 43.03
N GLN A 3 7.28 11.31 42.57
CA GLN A 3 7.41 10.62 41.29
C GLN A 3 7.28 11.63 40.15
N HIS A 4 8.32 11.76 39.34
CA HIS A 4 8.34 12.70 38.22
C HIS A 4 7.63 12.05 37.02
N THR A 5 6.31 12.24 36.90
CA THR A 5 5.58 11.88 35.68
C THR A 5 6.16 12.69 34.52
N PRO A 6 6.78 12.07 33.51
CA PRO A 6 7.31 12.83 32.39
C PRO A 6 6.16 13.47 31.63
N ALA A 7 6.18 14.80 31.51
CA ALA A 7 5.23 15.50 30.64
C ALA A 7 5.37 14.95 29.20
N PRO A 8 4.27 14.79 28.44
CA PRO A 8 4.35 14.33 27.06
C PRO A 8 5.23 15.30 26.28
N SER A 9 6.37 14.82 25.78
CA SER A 9 7.36 15.69 25.17
C SER A 9 6.77 16.34 23.92
N ARG A 10 6.85 17.67 23.86
CA ARG A 10 6.50 18.47 22.67
C ARG A 10 7.56 18.25 21.57
N SER A 11 7.68 17.03 21.06
CA SER A 11 8.41 16.73 19.83
C SER A 11 7.52 17.12 18.64
N PRO A 12 7.80 18.23 17.93
CA PRO A 12 6.99 18.63 16.78
C PRO A 12 7.02 17.53 15.71
N GLY A 13 5.85 17.18 15.17
CA GLY A 13 5.73 16.27 14.02
C GLY A 13 5.53 14.78 14.30
N ARG A 14 5.20 14.34 15.52
CA ARG A 14 4.60 13.00 15.71
C ARG A 14 3.19 12.97 15.09
N ILE A 15 2.88 11.92 14.33
CA ILE A 15 1.57 11.72 13.67
C ILE A 15 0.88 10.52 14.33
N ALA A 16 -0.40 10.65 14.66
CA ALA A 16 -1.24 9.56 15.13
C ALA A 16 -1.95 8.86 13.95
N ILE A 17 -1.98 7.54 13.97
CA ILE A 17 -2.90 6.73 13.16
C ILE A 17 -4.16 6.55 13.99
N VAL A 18 -5.31 7.04 13.51
CA VAL A 18 -6.59 7.05 14.27
C VAL A 18 -7.66 6.15 13.65
N GLY A 19 -7.62 5.96 12.32
CA GLY A 19 -8.51 5.08 11.55
C GLY A 19 -7.74 4.21 10.57
N MET A 20 -8.32 3.06 10.21
CA MET A 20 -7.76 2.13 9.21
C MET A 20 -8.91 1.35 8.55
N GLY A 21 -8.87 1.20 7.24
CA GLY A 21 -9.76 0.33 6.46
C GLY A 21 -8.95 -0.48 5.44
N CYS A 22 -9.43 -1.67 5.05
CA CYS A 22 -8.80 -2.46 3.99
C CYS A 22 -9.73 -3.49 3.34
N ARG A 23 -9.48 -3.79 2.06
CA ARG A 23 -10.06 -4.89 1.29
C ARG A 23 -8.90 -5.73 0.75
N LEU A 24 -8.73 -6.95 1.23
CA LEU A 24 -7.55 -7.78 0.96
C LEU A 24 -7.94 -9.25 0.67
N PRO A 25 -7.05 -10.06 0.05
CA PRO A 25 -7.33 -11.45 -0.29
C PRO A 25 -7.65 -12.32 0.94
N GLY A 26 -8.34 -13.45 0.71
CA GLY A 26 -8.70 -14.37 1.80
C GLY A 26 -9.87 -13.89 2.66
N ASP A 27 -10.78 -13.13 2.05
CA ASP A 27 -12.01 -12.56 2.62
C ASP A 27 -11.75 -11.57 3.76
N VAL A 28 -10.77 -10.70 3.56
CA VAL A 28 -10.41 -9.65 4.50
C VAL A 28 -11.11 -8.35 4.12
N ASP A 29 -12.24 -8.11 4.80
CA ASP A 29 -13.08 -6.92 4.70
C ASP A 29 -12.64 -5.75 5.61
N SER A 30 -11.71 -6.00 6.53
CA SER A 30 -11.42 -5.10 7.65
C SER A 30 -10.08 -5.43 8.32
N PRO A 31 -9.48 -4.48 9.09
CA PRO A 31 -8.31 -4.76 9.93
C PRO A 31 -8.55 -5.88 10.97
N ALA A 32 -9.81 -6.12 11.36
CA ALA A 32 -10.18 -7.23 12.24
C ALA A 32 -10.24 -8.59 11.53
N ALA A 33 -10.62 -8.64 10.25
CA ALA A 33 -10.46 -9.82 9.41
C ALA A 33 -8.98 -10.08 9.08
N LEU A 34 -8.21 -9.04 8.77
CA LEU A 34 -6.77 -9.15 8.53
C LEU A 34 -6.06 -9.77 9.74
N TRP A 35 -6.34 -9.27 10.95
CA TRP A 35 -5.75 -9.85 12.16
C TRP A 35 -6.03 -11.35 12.30
N ARG A 36 -7.28 -11.79 12.07
CA ARG A 36 -7.66 -13.21 12.13
C ARG A 36 -6.85 -14.01 11.11
N LEU A 37 -6.86 -13.60 9.84
CA LEU A 37 -6.11 -14.26 8.76
C LEU A 37 -4.63 -14.47 9.12
N LEU A 38 -3.97 -13.42 9.62
CA LEU A 38 -2.56 -13.47 9.99
C LEU A 38 -2.31 -14.31 11.25
N ALA A 39 -3.11 -14.13 12.31
CA ALA A 39 -2.93 -14.85 13.58
C ALA A 39 -3.20 -16.36 13.45
N ASP A 40 -4.15 -16.73 12.59
CA ASP A 40 -4.47 -18.11 12.21
C ASP A 40 -3.43 -18.71 11.24
N GLY A 41 -2.44 -17.93 10.79
CA GLY A 41 -1.38 -18.37 9.88
C GLY A 41 -1.86 -18.76 8.48
N ARG A 42 -2.98 -18.19 8.00
CA ARG A 42 -3.59 -18.56 6.72
C ARG A 42 -2.85 -17.94 5.53
N ASP A 43 -2.73 -18.72 4.46
CA ASP A 43 -2.37 -18.29 3.12
C ASP A 43 -3.64 -17.93 2.33
N ALA A 44 -3.62 -16.82 1.61
CA ALA A 44 -4.70 -16.31 0.75
C ALA A 44 -4.37 -16.37 -0.75
N VAL A 45 -3.20 -16.89 -1.11
CA VAL A 45 -2.75 -17.02 -2.50
C VAL A 45 -3.46 -18.18 -3.18
N ALA A 46 -4.36 -17.86 -4.10
CA ALA A 46 -5.24 -18.79 -4.81
C ALA A 46 -5.00 -18.75 -6.32
N GLU A 47 -5.77 -19.54 -7.06
CA GLU A 47 -5.97 -19.33 -8.51
C GLU A 47 -6.90 -18.14 -8.76
N PRO A 48 -6.84 -17.48 -9.94
CA PRO A 48 -7.73 -16.36 -10.27
C PRO A 48 -9.21 -16.81 -10.23
N PRO A 49 -10.13 -15.97 -9.73
CA PRO A 49 -11.57 -16.26 -9.79
C PRO A 49 -11.99 -16.60 -11.22
N ALA A 50 -12.91 -17.55 -11.39
CA ALA A 50 -13.22 -18.16 -12.70
C ALA A 50 -13.57 -17.14 -13.80
N GLU A 51 -14.25 -16.04 -13.44
CA GLU A 51 -14.57 -14.94 -14.35
C GLU A 51 -13.31 -14.18 -14.79
N ARG A 52 -12.38 -13.89 -13.86
CA ARG A 52 -11.08 -13.28 -14.14
C ARG A 52 -10.24 -14.20 -15.05
N ALA A 53 -10.24 -15.50 -14.78
CA ALA A 53 -9.55 -16.51 -15.58
C ALA A 53 -10.10 -16.60 -17.02
N ALA A 54 -11.43 -16.63 -17.18
CA ALA A 54 -12.08 -16.63 -18.48
C ALA A 54 -11.81 -15.34 -19.27
N LEU A 55 -11.83 -14.18 -18.61
CA LEU A 55 -11.49 -12.90 -19.22
C LEU A 55 -10.03 -12.81 -19.66
N TRP A 56 -9.11 -13.47 -18.96
CA TRP A 56 -7.73 -13.61 -19.40
C TRP A 56 -7.60 -14.55 -20.60
N ALA A 57 -8.20 -15.74 -20.55
CA ALA A 57 -8.17 -16.70 -21.65
C ALA A 57 -8.78 -16.16 -22.97
N ALA A 58 -9.71 -15.21 -22.88
CA ALA A 58 -10.29 -14.53 -24.04
C ALA A 58 -9.44 -13.38 -24.61
N ASP A 59 -8.41 -12.90 -23.90
CA ASP A 59 -7.54 -11.83 -24.40
C ASP A 59 -6.53 -12.39 -25.41
N PRO A 60 -6.45 -11.88 -26.66
CA PRO A 60 -5.57 -12.43 -27.70
C PRO A 60 -4.07 -12.41 -27.36
N SER A 61 -3.62 -11.52 -26.47
CA SER A 61 -2.22 -11.54 -25.98
C SER A 61 -1.91 -12.78 -25.14
N THR A 62 -2.94 -13.53 -24.73
CA THR A 62 -2.77 -14.74 -23.92
C THR A 62 -2.51 -16.03 -24.70
N ALA A 63 -2.91 -16.09 -25.97
CA ALA A 63 -2.81 -17.28 -26.82
C ALA A 63 -1.38 -17.86 -26.95
N ALA A 64 -0.36 -17.06 -26.64
CA ALA A 64 1.05 -17.46 -26.61
C ALA A 64 1.56 -17.99 -25.24
N ARG A 65 0.71 -18.50 -24.34
CA ARG A 65 1.17 -19.29 -23.18
C ARG A 65 1.25 -20.77 -23.57
N PRO A 66 2.35 -21.48 -23.28
CA PRO A 66 2.35 -22.94 -23.31
C PRO A 66 1.31 -23.51 -22.35
N GLU A 67 0.62 -24.58 -22.74
CA GLU A 67 -0.30 -25.32 -21.86
C GLU A 67 0.41 -25.89 -20.63
N SER A 68 1.72 -26.13 -20.73
CA SER A 68 2.60 -26.61 -19.65
C SER A 68 3.03 -25.53 -18.64
N ALA A 69 2.68 -24.26 -18.83
CA ALA A 69 3.00 -23.21 -17.87
C ALA A 69 2.12 -23.33 -16.61
N PRO A 70 2.66 -23.16 -15.38
CA PRO A 70 1.90 -23.31 -14.14
C PRO A 70 0.74 -22.29 -14.03
N PRO A 71 -0.34 -22.58 -13.28
CA PRO A 71 -1.45 -21.64 -13.08
C PRO A 71 -0.97 -20.35 -12.41
N VAL A 72 -1.56 -19.22 -12.78
CA VAL A 72 -1.16 -17.88 -12.31
C VAL A 72 -1.69 -17.66 -10.88
N ARG A 73 -0.99 -18.22 -9.89
CA ARG A 73 -1.35 -18.03 -8.48
C ARG A 73 -1.09 -16.59 -8.03
N GLY A 74 -1.96 -16.08 -7.16
CA GLY A 74 -1.91 -14.71 -6.65
C GLY A 74 -2.93 -14.48 -5.53
N GLY A 75 -2.79 -13.37 -4.81
CA GLY A 75 -3.81 -12.94 -3.87
C GLY A 75 -4.91 -12.19 -4.61
N TYR A 76 -6.11 -12.76 -4.73
CA TYR A 76 -7.22 -12.14 -5.48
C TYR A 76 -8.34 -11.66 -4.56
N LEU A 77 -9.04 -10.60 -4.94
CA LEU A 77 -10.33 -10.25 -4.35
C LEU A 77 -11.45 -11.06 -5.02
N ARG A 78 -12.41 -11.57 -4.23
CA ARG A 78 -13.49 -12.42 -4.76
C ARG A 78 -14.58 -11.65 -5.51
N ASP A 79 -14.76 -10.37 -5.19
CA ASP A 79 -15.63 -9.45 -5.93
C ASP A 79 -14.89 -8.11 -6.10
N VAL A 80 -14.91 -7.60 -7.33
CA VAL A 80 -14.37 -6.31 -7.76
C VAL A 80 -15.36 -5.59 -8.70
N SER A 81 -16.63 -6.02 -8.66
CA SER A 81 -17.72 -5.55 -9.50
C SER A 81 -18.80 -4.84 -8.67
N GLY A 82 -19.09 -5.35 -7.47
CA GLY A 82 -19.96 -4.72 -6.49
C GLY A 82 -19.46 -3.33 -6.07
N PHE A 83 -20.40 -2.39 -5.95
CA PHE A 83 -20.19 -1.02 -5.50
C PHE A 83 -21.57 -0.39 -5.21
N ASP A 84 -21.73 0.30 -4.07
CA ASP A 84 -22.98 1.03 -3.77
C ASP A 84 -22.98 2.40 -4.45
N ALA A 85 -23.31 2.40 -5.74
CA ALA A 85 -23.29 3.60 -6.58
C ALA A 85 -24.26 4.70 -6.08
N ASP A 86 -25.46 4.32 -5.62
CA ASP A 86 -26.45 5.24 -5.09
C ASP A 86 -25.96 5.93 -3.80
N PHE A 87 -25.33 5.17 -2.89
CA PHE A 87 -24.72 5.72 -1.66
C PHE A 87 -23.65 6.77 -1.94
N PHE A 88 -22.78 6.53 -2.94
CA PHE A 88 -21.74 7.47 -3.35
C PHE A 88 -22.21 8.53 -4.36
N GLY A 89 -23.50 8.61 -4.68
CA GLY A 89 -24.06 9.56 -5.64
C GLY A 89 -23.56 9.40 -7.09
N VAL A 90 -23.03 8.21 -7.42
CA VAL A 90 -22.51 7.86 -8.75
C VAL A 90 -23.65 7.29 -9.58
N SER A 91 -23.90 7.84 -10.76
CA SER A 91 -24.95 7.30 -11.64
C SER A 91 -24.61 5.91 -12.16
N GLY A 92 -25.59 5.02 -12.39
CA GLY A 92 -25.34 3.67 -12.91
C GLY A 92 -24.48 3.65 -14.19
N ARG A 93 -24.74 4.55 -15.14
CA ARG A 93 -23.95 4.73 -16.38
C ARG A 93 -22.48 5.10 -16.10
N GLU A 94 -22.21 5.85 -15.04
CA GLU A 94 -20.84 6.17 -14.61
C GLU A 94 -20.22 4.99 -13.87
N ALA A 95 -20.96 4.33 -12.98
CA ALA A 95 -20.52 3.14 -12.26
C ALA A 95 -20.15 1.98 -13.21
N ASP A 96 -20.80 1.85 -14.36
CA ASP A 96 -20.46 0.87 -15.40
C ASP A 96 -19.04 1.09 -15.99
N ILE A 97 -18.55 2.34 -16.05
CA ILE A 97 -17.23 2.70 -16.65
C ILE A 97 -16.17 3.15 -15.64
N LEU A 98 -16.55 3.36 -14.38
CA LEU A 98 -15.67 3.76 -13.26
C LEU A 98 -14.68 2.65 -12.92
N ASP A 99 -13.37 2.93 -12.92
CA ASP A 99 -12.35 1.93 -12.52
C ASP A 99 -12.71 1.36 -11.14
N PRO A 100 -12.86 0.04 -10.97
CA PRO A 100 -13.07 -0.57 -9.66
C PRO A 100 -12.01 -0.24 -8.60
N GLN A 101 -10.81 0.21 -8.99
CA GLN A 101 -9.83 0.80 -8.08
C GLN A 101 -10.36 2.08 -7.41
N HIS A 102 -11.10 2.92 -8.14
CA HIS A 102 -11.77 4.10 -7.58
C HIS A 102 -12.94 3.69 -6.67
N ARG A 103 -13.70 2.65 -7.04
CA ARG A 103 -14.82 2.10 -6.24
C ARG A 103 -14.34 1.61 -4.87
N LEU A 104 -13.30 0.76 -4.85
CA LEU A 104 -12.68 0.29 -3.61
C LEU A 104 -12.07 1.41 -2.77
N LEU A 105 -11.43 2.40 -3.40
CA LEU A 105 -10.87 3.55 -2.69
C LEU A 105 -11.95 4.37 -1.96
N LEU A 106 -13.14 4.51 -2.54
CA LEU A 106 -14.28 5.20 -1.90
C LEU A 106 -14.81 4.43 -0.69
N GLU A 107 -15.09 3.13 -0.85
CA GLU A 107 -15.53 2.28 0.27
C GLU A 107 -14.49 2.25 1.40
N VAL A 108 -13.23 1.98 1.08
CA VAL A 108 -12.17 1.81 2.09
C VAL A 108 -11.78 3.14 2.74
N ALA A 109 -11.90 4.28 2.05
CA ALA A 109 -11.76 5.60 2.66
C ALA A 109 -12.91 5.91 3.64
N TRP A 110 -14.15 5.59 3.27
CA TRP A 110 -15.32 5.75 4.14
C TRP A 110 -15.19 4.89 5.41
N GLU A 111 -14.90 3.60 5.26
CA GLU A 111 -14.71 2.66 6.37
C GLU A 111 -13.52 3.05 7.27
N ALA A 112 -12.44 3.60 6.71
CA ALA A 112 -11.31 4.08 7.51
C ALA A 112 -11.71 5.27 8.41
N LEU A 113 -12.61 6.14 7.94
CA LEU A 113 -13.19 7.25 8.72
C LEU A 113 -14.20 6.78 9.76
N GLU A 114 -15.08 5.83 9.43
CA GLU A 114 -15.95 5.18 10.42
C GLU A 114 -15.12 4.48 11.51
N HIS A 115 -14.03 3.80 11.13
CA HIS A 115 -13.08 3.21 12.08
C HIS A 115 -12.32 4.28 12.89
N ALA A 116 -12.15 5.51 12.40
CA ALA A 116 -11.64 6.62 13.20
C ALA A 116 -12.67 7.16 14.20
N GLY A 117 -13.96 6.83 14.05
CA GLY A 117 -15.06 7.47 14.76
C GLY A 117 -15.42 8.85 14.19
N MET A 118 -14.99 9.15 12.95
CA MET A 118 -15.14 10.45 12.30
C MET A 118 -16.26 10.35 11.26
N PRO A 119 -17.47 10.85 11.55
CA PRO A 119 -18.57 10.75 10.60
C PRO A 119 -18.29 11.72 9.42
N PRO A 120 -18.34 11.26 8.15
CA PRO A 120 -17.82 12.05 7.04
C PRO A 120 -18.59 13.35 6.73
N ASP A 121 -19.84 13.47 7.20
CA ASP A 121 -20.65 14.70 7.13
C ASP A 121 -19.97 15.90 7.81
N ARG A 122 -19.07 15.65 8.78
CA ARG A 122 -18.32 16.68 9.50
C ARG A 122 -16.97 17.04 8.87
N LEU A 123 -16.62 16.43 7.75
CA LEU A 123 -15.36 16.70 7.03
C LEU A 123 -15.54 17.70 5.87
N GLY A 124 -16.78 18.02 5.49
CA GLY A 124 -17.08 19.04 4.50
C GLY A 124 -16.47 20.39 4.85
N SER A 125 -15.87 21.06 3.86
CA SER A 125 -15.13 22.32 3.99
C SER A 125 -13.86 22.27 4.86
N THR A 126 -13.37 21.09 5.25
CA THR A 126 -12.13 20.96 6.03
C THR A 126 -10.87 20.88 5.15
N ALA A 127 -9.73 21.31 5.70
CA ALA A 127 -8.40 21.06 5.15
C ALA A 127 -7.96 19.59 5.42
N THR A 128 -8.71 18.63 4.86
CA THR A 128 -8.36 17.20 4.86
C THR A 128 -7.65 16.86 3.55
N GLY A 129 -6.47 16.25 3.62
CA GLY A 129 -5.73 15.77 2.45
C GLY A 129 -6.04 14.30 2.09
N VAL A 130 -5.81 13.94 0.83
CA VAL A 130 -6.02 12.59 0.28
C VAL A 130 -4.80 12.17 -0.55
N PHE A 131 -4.09 11.14 -0.10
CA PHE A 131 -2.85 10.66 -0.72
C PHE A 131 -2.98 9.16 -1.03
N ALA A 132 -3.01 8.78 -2.31
CA ALA A 132 -3.16 7.39 -2.72
C ALA A 132 -2.05 6.95 -3.68
N GLY A 133 -1.45 5.80 -3.39
CA GLY A 133 -0.60 5.06 -4.30
C GLY A 133 -1.43 4.12 -5.19
N LEU A 134 -1.37 4.29 -6.50
CA LEU A 134 -2.04 3.42 -7.47
C LEU A 134 -1.27 3.37 -8.78
N SER A 135 -1.35 2.22 -9.45
CA SER A 135 -0.66 1.91 -10.72
C SER A 135 -1.63 1.21 -11.66
N TYR A 136 -1.23 1.13 -12.93
CA TYR A 136 -1.94 0.42 -14.00
C TYR A 136 -3.29 1.07 -14.37
N ASN A 137 -3.61 1.03 -15.67
CA ASN A 137 -4.86 1.58 -16.22
C ASN A 137 -5.64 0.47 -16.93
N ASP A 138 -5.59 -0.76 -16.40
CA ASP A 138 -6.06 -1.97 -17.07
C ASP A 138 -7.58 -1.95 -17.36
N TYR A 139 -8.38 -1.20 -16.58
CA TYR A 139 -9.80 -0.99 -16.87
C TYR A 139 -10.01 -0.06 -18.08
N MET A 140 -9.30 1.07 -18.13
CA MET A 140 -9.32 2.00 -19.28
C MET A 140 -8.86 1.32 -20.58
N ASN A 141 -7.75 0.56 -20.53
CA ASN A 141 -7.22 -0.25 -21.65
C ASN A 141 -8.24 -1.25 -22.22
N ARG A 142 -9.25 -1.63 -21.43
CA ARG A 142 -10.33 -2.53 -21.80
C ARG A 142 -11.52 -1.77 -22.38
N LEU A 143 -11.90 -0.63 -21.80
CA LEU A 143 -12.94 0.27 -22.33
C LEU A 143 -12.57 0.80 -23.73
N ASP A 144 -11.29 1.09 -23.97
CA ASP A 144 -10.80 1.52 -25.29
C ASP A 144 -11.03 0.47 -26.40
N ARG A 145 -11.23 -0.80 -26.05
CA ARG A 145 -11.56 -1.90 -26.98
C ARG A 145 -13.07 -1.98 -27.27
N HIS A 146 -13.89 -1.18 -26.58
CA HIS A 146 -15.34 -1.11 -26.69
C HIS A 146 -15.80 0.35 -26.89
N PRO A 147 -15.59 0.94 -28.09
CA PRO A 147 -15.65 2.40 -28.29
C PRO A 147 -17.01 3.11 -28.05
N ARG A 148 -18.05 2.39 -27.64
CA ARG A 148 -19.35 2.94 -27.25
C ARG A 148 -19.37 3.48 -25.81
N GLU A 149 -18.33 3.19 -25.02
CA GLU A 149 -18.22 3.50 -23.58
C GLU A 149 -17.20 4.62 -23.29
N LEU A 150 -16.69 5.31 -24.31
CA LEU A 150 -15.62 6.31 -24.18
C LEU A 150 -16.06 7.64 -23.53
N GLU A 151 -17.36 7.96 -23.55
CA GLU A 151 -17.89 9.21 -22.99
C GLU A 151 -17.73 9.22 -21.46
N GLY A 152 -16.90 10.13 -20.95
CA GLY A 152 -16.57 10.22 -19.51
C GLY A 152 -15.43 9.32 -19.05
N SER A 153 -14.87 8.44 -19.90
CA SER A 153 -13.83 7.47 -19.54
C SER A 153 -12.65 8.07 -18.76
N ALA A 154 -12.19 9.27 -19.13
CA ALA A 154 -11.10 9.98 -18.43
C ALA A 154 -11.44 10.41 -16.98
N LEU A 155 -12.70 10.78 -16.70
CA LEU A 155 -13.19 11.07 -15.34
C LEU A 155 -13.49 9.78 -14.55
N ALA A 156 -13.73 8.70 -15.26
CA ALA A 156 -14.02 7.39 -14.69
C ALA A 156 -12.73 6.58 -14.35
N ASN A 157 -11.61 6.83 -15.05
CA ASN A 157 -10.38 6.02 -14.96
C ASN A 157 -9.10 6.80 -14.66
N GLY A 158 -9.07 8.13 -14.79
CA GLY A 158 -7.85 8.91 -14.56
C GLY A 158 -7.39 8.84 -13.10
N HIS A 159 -6.14 8.40 -12.85
CA HIS A 159 -5.60 8.21 -11.50
C HIS A 159 -5.72 9.44 -10.58
N CYS A 160 -5.53 10.65 -11.11
CA CYS A 160 -5.74 11.89 -10.34
C CYS A 160 -7.20 12.10 -9.88
N VAL A 161 -8.16 11.51 -10.61
CA VAL A 161 -9.58 11.51 -10.26
C VAL A 161 -9.88 10.48 -9.18
N ALA A 162 -9.03 9.47 -8.93
CA ALA A 162 -9.18 8.55 -7.79
C ALA A 162 -9.26 9.30 -6.45
N THR A 163 -8.26 10.16 -6.19
CA THR A 163 -8.21 10.99 -4.98
C THR A 163 -9.09 12.23 -5.09
N GLY A 164 -9.19 12.81 -6.30
CA GLY A 164 -10.11 13.92 -6.57
C GLY A 164 -11.57 13.57 -6.29
N ARG A 165 -11.99 12.32 -6.53
CA ARG A 165 -13.37 11.82 -6.29
C ARG A 165 -13.65 11.62 -4.80
N ILE A 166 -12.69 11.12 -4.02
CA ILE A 166 -12.80 11.11 -2.54
C ILE A 166 -12.96 12.55 -2.03
N SER A 167 -12.10 13.46 -2.49
CA SER A 167 -12.11 14.86 -2.08
C SER A 167 -13.40 15.58 -2.46
N TYR A 168 -13.94 15.31 -3.67
CA TYR A 168 -15.20 15.84 -4.14
C TYR A 168 -16.40 15.33 -3.32
N LEU A 169 -16.53 14.01 -3.13
CA LEU A 169 -17.69 13.41 -2.46
C LEU A 169 -17.74 13.71 -0.96
N LEU A 170 -16.59 13.90 -0.31
CA LEU A 170 -16.51 14.26 1.11
C LEU A 170 -16.32 15.78 1.35
N GLY A 171 -16.27 16.60 0.30
CA GLY A 171 -16.13 18.06 0.39
C GLY A 171 -14.80 18.53 1.02
N LEU A 172 -13.69 17.88 0.67
CA LEU A 172 -12.36 18.10 1.27
C LEU A 172 -11.55 19.13 0.47
N HIS A 173 -10.82 20.00 1.16
CA HIS A 173 -10.05 21.10 0.57
C HIS A 173 -8.54 21.06 0.86
N GLY A 174 -8.02 19.96 1.41
CA GLY A 174 -6.57 19.74 1.53
C GLY A 174 -5.94 19.19 0.24
N PRO A 175 -4.63 18.88 0.26
CA PRO A 175 -3.94 18.34 -0.92
C PRO A 175 -4.50 16.99 -1.36
N SER A 176 -4.86 16.84 -2.64
CA SER A 176 -5.36 15.59 -3.23
C SER A 176 -4.38 15.06 -4.28
N VAL A 177 -3.66 13.99 -3.95
CA VAL A 177 -2.51 13.49 -4.72
C VAL A 177 -2.62 11.99 -4.97
N ALA A 178 -2.78 11.61 -6.24
CA ALA A 178 -2.51 10.25 -6.70
C ALA A 178 -1.05 10.16 -7.17
N LEU A 179 -0.37 9.04 -6.90
CA LEU A 179 1.03 8.85 -7.27
C LEU A 179 1.39 7.40 -7.60
N ASP A 180 2.39 7.22 -8.46
CA ASP A 180 3.00 5.94 -8.80
C ASP A 180 4.50 5.98 -8.50
N THR A 181 4.92 5.17 -7.53
CA THR A 181 6.32 4.77 -7.29
C THR A 181 6.41 3.24 -7.21
N ALA A 182 5.59 2.55 -8.00
CA ALA A 182 5.37 1.11 -7.99
C ALA A 182 5.10 0.57 -6.57
N CYS A 183 5.84 -0.44 -6.15
CA CYS A 183 5.63 -1.18 -4.91
C CYS A 183 5.79 -0.37 -3.60
N SER A 184 6.36 0.85 -3.66
CA SER A 184 6.46 1.76 -2.51
C SER A 184 5.33 2.79 -2.42
N SER A 185 4.46 2.88 -3.45
CA SER A 185 3.52 4.01 -3.63
C SER A 185 2.68 4.35 -2.40
N SER A 186 2.02 3.36 -1.77
CA SER A 186 1.19 3.64 -0.58
C SER A 186 1.98 4.07 0.66
N LEU A 187 3.26 3.68 0.77
CA LEU A 187 4.13 4.10 1.87
C LEU A 187 4.76 5.47 1.60
N VAL A 188 5.00 5.81 0.33
CA VAL A 188 5.31 7.18 -0.12
C VAL A 188 4.10 8.11 0.09
N ALA A 189 2.88 7.67 -0.18
CA ALA A 189 1.65 8.41 0.09
C ALA A 189 1.50 8.72 1.59
N VAL A 190 1.76 7.74 2.47
CA VAL A 190 1.84 7.95 3.93
C VAL A 190 2.97 8.92 4.30
N HIS A 191 4.13 8.86 3.66
CA HIS A 191 5.22 9.82 3.91
C HIS A 191 4.85 11.26 3.54
N LEU A 192 4.18 11.47 2.39
CA LEU A 192 3.71 12.79 1.95
C LEU A 192 2.60 13.33 2.86
N ALA A 193 1.63 12.50 3.22
CA ALA A 193 0.58 12.86 4.18
C ALA A 193 1.18 13.27 5.55
N VAL A 194 2.23 12.59 6.00
CA VAL A 194 2.99 12.98 7.20
C VAL A 194 3.68 14.33 7.04
N GLN A 195 4.17 14.69 5.85
CA GLN A 195 4.77 16.01 5.62
C GLN A 195 3.71 17.11 5.57
N ALA A 196 2.60 16.91 4.85
CA ALA A 196 1.49 17.87 4.78
C ALA A 196 0.91 18.20 6.17
N LEU A 197 0.68 17.16 7.00
CA LEU A 197 0.24 17.31 8.39
C LEU A 197 1.26 18.06 9.27
N ARG A 198 2.56 17.92 8.98
CA ARG A 198 3.67 18.61 9.68
C ARG A 198 3.81 20.08 9.24
N ALA A 199 3.59 20.35 7.96
CA ALA A 199 3.64 21.69 7.37
C ALA A 199 2.41 22.54 7.71
N GLY A 200 1.28 21.91 8.04
CA GLY A 200 0.00 22.59 8.25
C GLY A 200 -0.81 22.77 6.95
N GLU A 201 -0.45 22.05 5.89
CA GLU A 201 -1.22 22.00 4.63
C GLU A 201 -2.54 21.23 4.79
N CYS A 202 -2.62 20.39 5.82
CA CYS A 202 -3.85 19.73 6.25
C CYS A 202 -3.85 19.47 7.77
N ASP A 203 -5.05 19.24 8.32
CA ASP A 203 -5.27 18.88 9.74
C ASP A 203 -5.58 17.39 9.94
N LEU A 204 -6.11 16.77 8.88
CA LEU A 204 -6.45 15.37 8.73
C LEU A 204 -5.90 14.89 7.39
N ALA A 205 -5.47 13.64 7.27
CA ALA A 205 -5.10 13.06 5.98
C ALA A 205 -5.55 11.61 5.85
N LEU A 206 -6.14 11.28 4.71
CA LEU A 206 -6.34 9.92 4.23
C LEU A 206 -5.10 9.51 3.44
N ALA A 207 -4.47 8.41 3.80
CA ALA A 207 -3.25 7.94 3.13
C ALA A 207 -3.28 6.42 2.88
N GLY A 208 -2.86 5.96 1.71
CA GLY A 208 -2.80 4.53 1.43
C GLY A 208 -2.65 4.21 -0.05
N GLY A 209 -3.36 3.19 -0.55
CA GLY A 209 -3.29 2.80 -1.96
C GLY A 209 -4.15 1.60 -2.33
N VAL A 210 -4.20 1.33 -3.64
CA VAL A 210 -5.02 0.27 -4.26
C VAL A 210 -4.28 -0.39 -5.42
N THR A 211 -4.57 -1.67 -5.65
CA THR A 211 -4.07 -2.48 -6.77
C THR A 211 -5.16 -3.46 -7.19
N LEU A 212 -5.52 -3.51 -8.48
CA LEU A 212 -6.34 -4.57 -9.08
C LEU A 212 -5.70 -5.13 -10.35
N MET A 213 -5.87 -6.43 -10.62
CA MET A 213 -5.20 -7.13 -11.72
C MET A 213 -6.17 -7.41 -12.86
N PHE A 214 -6.59 -6.38 -13.60
CA PHE A 214 -7.58 -6.56 -14.68
C PHE A 214 -7.02 -7.26 -15.93
N GLU A 215 -5.80 -6.93 -16.40
CA GLU A 215 -5.20 -7.55 -17.60
C GLU A 215 -4.04 -8.51 -17.29
N PRO A 216 -3.86 -9.58 -18.09
CA PRO A 216 -2.76 -10.54 -17.91
C PRO A 216 -1.41 -10.00 -18.41
N ARG A 217 -1.41 -8.82 -19.07
CA ARG A 217 -0.25 -8.16 -19.67
C ARG A 217 0.86 -7.88 -18.67
N ILE A 218 0.53 -7.26 -17.52
CA ILE A 218 1.53 -6.90 -16.50
C ILE A 218 2.13 -8.17 -15.86
N THR A 219 1.30 -9.16 -15.55
CA THR A 219 1.74 -10.48 -15.08
C THR A 219 2.74 -11.11 -16.06
N ARG A 220 2.42 -11.10 -17.37
CA ARG A 220 3.33 -11.63 -18.42
C ARG A 220 4.62 -10.84 -18.58
N SER A 221 4.63 -9.55 -18.22
CA SER A 221 5.86 -8.76 -18.20
C SER A 221 6.77 -9.21 -17.05
N PHE A 222 6.24 -9.35 -15.84
CA PHE A 222 7.01 -9.80 -14.67
C PHE A 222 7.45 -11.27 -14.77
N ASP A 223 6.62 -12.14 -15.36
CA ASP A 223 6.94 -13.52 -15.75
C ASP A 223 8.18 -13.56 -16.67
N ARG A 224 8.15 -12.79 -17.78
CA ARG A 224 9.28 -12.67 -18.72
C ARG A 224 10.52 -11.98 -18.16
N MET A 225 10.37 -11.19 -17.10
CA MET A 225 11.49 -10.58 -16.36
C MET A 225 12.04 -11.51 -15.27
N GLY A 226 11.49 -12.72 -15.08
CA GLY A 226 11.93 -13.67 -14.06
C GLY A 226 11.62 -13.22 -12.63
N MET A 227 10.62 -12.35 -12.44
CA MET A 227 10.28 -11.77 -11.14
C MET A 227 9.22 -12.58 -10.37
N LEU A 228 8.48 -13.46 -11.07
CA LEU A 228 7.39 -14.22 -10.47
C LEU A 228 7.83 -15.59 -9.95
N SER A 229 7.25 -15.98 -8.80
CA SER A 229 7.45 -17.29 -8.19
C SER A 229 6.84 -18.40 -9.07
N HIS A 230 7.63 -19.45 -9.31
CA HIS A 230 7.20 -20.63 -10.07
C HIS A 230 6.47 -21.64 -9.15
N THR A 231 6.83 -21.66 -7.87
CA THR A 231 6.13 -22.42 -6.82
C THR A 231 4.83 -21.75 -6.36
N GLY A 232 4.62 -20.47 -6.70
CA GLY A 232 3.37 -19.76 -6.50
C GLY A 232 3.16 -19.25 -5.06
N HIS A 233 4.23 -18.87 -4.36
CA HIS A 233 4.18 -18.19 -3.05
C HIS A 233 5.29 -17.14 -2.93
N CYS A 234 5.20 -16.21 -1.97
CA CYS A 234 6.34 -15.34 -1.60
C CYS A 234 7.16 -16.01 -0.49
N HIS A 235 8.28 -16.65 -0.82
CA HIS A 235 9.15 -17.34 0.15
C HIS A 235 10.14 -16.40 0.88
N ALA A 236 9.61 -15.39 1.56
CA ALA A 236 10.41 -14.30 2.12
C ALA A 236 11.56 -14.81 3.03
N PHE A 237 12.80 -14.52 2.62
CA PHE A 237 14.08 -14.89 3.23
C PHE A 237 14.42 -16.40 3.29
N ASP A 238 13.60 -17.29 2.72
CA ASP A 238 13.85 -18.74 2.70
C ASP A 238 14.78 -19.16 1.54
N ALA A 239 15.39 -20.34 1.66
CA ALA A 239 16.11 -21.01 0.57
C ALA A 239 15.26 -21.39 -0.66
N ALA A 240 13.93 -21.32 -0.57
CA ALA A 240 12.98 -21.49 -1.66
C ALA A 240 12.61 -20.18 -2.39
N ALA A 241 13.21 -19.04 -2.03
CA ALA A 241 13.03 -17.74 -2.70
C ALA A 241 13.27 -17.82 -4.21
N ASP A 242 12.17 -17.87 -5.00
CA ASP A 242 12.14 -18.02 -6.45
C ASP A 242 11.44 -16.87 -7.20
N GLY A 243 10.96 -15.86 -6.47
CA GLY A 243 10.18 -14.73 -7.00
C GLY A 243 9.02 -14.33 -6.07
N PHE A 244 8.14 -13.46 -6.53
CA PHE A 244 6.90 -13.11 -5.83
C PHE A 244 5.65 -13.59 -6.59
N VAL A 245 4.52 -13.73 -5.89
CA VAL A 245 3.20 -13.78 -6.54
C VAL A 245 2.54 -12.41 -6.45
N ARG A 246 1.88 -11.96 -7.53
CA ARG A 246 1.13 -10.69 -7.52
C ARG A 246 -0.10 -10.81 -6.60
N GLY A 247 -0.64 -9.67 -6.18
CA GLY A 247 -1.90 -9.64 -5.45
C GLY A 247 -2.67 -8.33 -5.59
N GLU A 248 -3.96 -8.41 -5.32
CA GLU A 248 -4.95 -7.34 -5.35
C GLU A 248 -5.26 -6.85 -3.93
N GLY A 249 -5.64 -5.59 -3.80
CA GLY A 249 -6.13 -5.08 -2.52
C GLY A 249 -6.19 -3.55 -2.44
N CYS A 250 -6.85 -3.07 -1.39
CA CYS A 250 -6.91 -1.65 -1.03
C CYS A 250 -6.68 -1.49 0.47
N GLY A 251 -6.01 -0.42 0.87
CA GLY A 251 -5.86 -0.03 2.27
C GLY A 251 -5.74 1.47 2.43
N ILE A 252 -6.42 2.02 3.43
CA ILE A 252 -6.36 3.44 3.82
C ILE A 252 -6.12 3.54 5.32
N VAL A 253 -5.26 4.47 5.73
CA VAL A 253 -5.10 4.90 7.12
C VAL A 253 -5.48 6.37 7.26
N VAL A 254 -6.10 6.70 8.40
CA VAL A 254 -6.48 8.07 8.76
C VAL A 254 -5.43 8.63 9.72
N LEU A 255 -4.86 9.77 9.35
CA LEU A 255 -3.70 10.38 9.99
C LEU A 255 -4.03 11.78 10.53
N LYS A 256 -3.58 12.09 11.75
CA LYS A 256 -3.64 13.44 12.35
C LYS A 256 -2.33 13.76 13.05
N ARG A 257 -2.02 15.05 13.27
CA ARG A 257 -0.98 15.41 14.25
C ARG A 257 -1.32 14.82 15.61
N LEU A 258 -0.34 14.26 16.32
CA LEU A 258 -0.56 13.60 17.62
C LEU A 258 -1.18 14.56 18.66
N THR A 259 -0.78 15.83 18.63
CA THR A 259 -1.36 16.91 19.47
C THR A 259 -2.86 17.08 19.25
N ASP A 260 -3.29 16.97 18.01
CA ASP A 260 -4.65 17.26 17.57
C ASP A 260 -5.55 16.04 17.80
N ALA A 261 -5.03 14.83 17.59
CA ALA A 261 -5.67 13.59 18.01
C ALA A 261 -5.92 13.55 19.54
N VAL A 262 -4.94 14.01 20.34
CA VAL A 262 -5.10 14.13 21.80
C VAL A 262 -6.09 15.22 22.21
N ARG A 263 -6.07 16.38 21.51
CA ARG A 263 -7.01 17.50 21.73
C ARG A 263 -8.45 17.09 21.49
N ASP A 264 -8.69 16.34 20.41
CA ASP A 264 -10.04 16.01 19.93
C ASP A 264 -10.59 14.71 20.56
N GLY A 265 -9.77 13.98 21.33
CA GLY A 265 -10.17 12.75 22.04
C GLY A 265 -10.13 11.49 21.19
N ASP A 266 -9.39 11.49 20.08
CA ASP A 266 -9.37 10.40 19.10
C ASP A 266 -8.75 9.09 19.64
N ARG A 267 -9.25 7.96 19.14
CA ARG A 267 -8.65 6.66 19.39
C ARG A 267 -7.35 6.50 18.61
N ILE A 268 -6.22 6.75 19.27
CA ILE A 268 -4.88 6.49 18.69
C ILE A 268 -4.64 4.98 18.62
N LEU A 269 -4.37 4.47 17.42
CA LEU A 269 -4.08 3.06 17.12
C LEU A 269 -2.58 2.77 17.15
N ALA A 270 -1.77 3.73 16.70
CA ALA A 270 -0.30 3.77 16.80
C ALA A 270 0.20 5.20 16.57
N VAL A 271 1.47 5.47 16.88
CA VAL A 271 2.12 6.76 16.63
C VAL A 271 3.24 6.59 15.61
N LEU A 272 3.13 7.25 14.46
CA LEU A 272 4.21 7.36 13.49
C LEU A 272 5.23 8.38 13.98
N ARG A 273 6.45 7.87 14.25
CA ARG A 273 7.57 8.64 14.81
C ARG A 273 8.40 9.30 13.73
N GLY A 274 8.80 8.53 12.73
CA GLY A 274 9.64 8.98 11.62
C GLY A 274 9.28 8.25 10.33
N SER A 275 9.59 8.89 9.20
CA SER A 275 9.49 8.28 7.88
C SER A 275 10.48 8.93 6.91
N ALA A 276 11.03 8.13 6.00
CA ALA A 276 11.94 8.56 4.96
C ALA A 276 11.54 7.94 3.62
N VAL A 277 11.90 8.65 2.55
CA VAL A 277 11.82 8.19 1.16
C VAL A 277 13.14 8.55 0.50
N ASN A 278 13.73 7.63 -0.27
CA ASN A 278 14.93 7.89 -1.06
C ASN A 278 14.91 7.11 -2.39
N GLN A 279 16.05 7.09 -3.08
CA GLN A 279 16.20 6.48 -4.39
C GLN A 279 17.51 5.67 -4.45
N ASP A 280 17.47 4.50 -5.09
CA ASP A 280 18.64 3.65 -5.34
C ASP A 280 19.67 4.33 -6.27
N GLY A 281 19.21 5.22 -7.16
CA GLY A 281 20.07 6.03 -8.01
C GLY A 281 20.71 5.23 -9.15
N HIS A 282 22.03 5.11 -9.14
CA HIS A 282 22.78 4.32 -10.14
C HIS A 282 23.28 3.01 -9.51
N SER A 283 22.37 2.03 -9.42
CA SER A 283 22.66 0.64 -9.04
C SER A 283 23.01 -0.22 -10.27
N ASP A 284 23.23 -1.53 -10.06
CA ASP A 284 23.62 -2.49 -11.11
C ASP A 284 22.59 -2.68 -12.24
N GLY A 285 21.39 -2.09 -12.11
CA GLY A 285 20.35 -2.02 -13.12
C GLY A 285 19.10 -1.32 -12.57
N LEU A 286 18.24 -0.78 -13.44
CA LEU A 286 17.10 0.07 -13.04
C LEU A 286 16.14 -0.58 -12.01
N ALA A 287 16.06 -1.92 -12.00
CA ALA A 287 15.26 -2.70 -11.05
C ALA A 287 16.11 -3.54 -10.07
N ALA A 288 17.42 -3.27 -9.97
CA ALA A 288 18.32 -3.92 -9.03
C ALA A 288 18.40 -3.09 -7.72
N PRO A 289 18.04 -3.67 -6.56
CA PRO A 289 17.95 -2.92 -5.30
C PRO A 289 19.32 -2.54 -4.74
N SER A 290 19.43 -1.36 -4.11
CA SER A 290 20.68 -0.88 -3.51
C SER A 290 20.72 -1.07 -1.99
N ALA A 291 21.57 -1.99 -1.51
CA ALA A 291 21.81 -2.20 -0.07
C ALA A 291 22.24 -0.90 0.64
N THR A 292 23.01 -0.05 -0.03
CA THR A 292 23.49 1.24 0.47
C THR A 292 22.35 2.25 0.61
N ALA A 293 21.45 2.33 -0.38
CA ALA A 293 20.31 3.24 -0.32
C ALA A 293 19.28 2.78 0.73
N GLN A 294 19.00 1.48 0.82
CA GLN A 294 18.16 0.90 1.87
C GLN A 294 18.72 1.16 3.26
N ARG A 295 20.03 0.98 3.47
CA ARG A 295 20.67 1.30 4.75
C ARG A 295 20.50 2.78 5.12
N ALA A 296 20.82 3.69 4.20
CA ALA A 296 20.69 5.13 4.43
C ALA A 296 19.23 5.56 4.69
N LEU A 297 18.26 4.88 4.06
CA LEU A 297 16.82 5.07 4.29
C LEU A 297 16.41 4.68 5.72
N TYR A 298 16.92 3.57 6.24
CA TYR A 298 16.65 3.15 7.63
C TYR A 298 17.28 4.13 8.61
N GLU A 299 18.56 4.48 8.43
CA GLU A 299 19.30 5.42 9.28
C GLU A 299 18.59 6.79 9.33
N GLU A 300 18.15 7.33 8.20
CA GLU A 300 17.40 8.60 8.11
C GLU A 300 16.00 8.50 8.77
N ALA A 301 15.27 7.42 8.55
CA ALA A 301 13.95 7.22 9.17
C ALA A 301 14.03 7.09 10.70
N LEU A 302 15.05 6.40 11.22
CA LEU A 302 15.35 6.25 12.64
C LEU A 302 15.83 7.56 13.27
N GLY A 303 16.70 8.31 12.57
CA GLY A 303 17.12 9.66 12.96
C GLY A 303 15.93 10.61 13.09
N ARG A 304 15.05 10.65 12.07
CA ARG A 304 13.79 11.40 12.09
C ARG A 304 12.81 10.93 13.18
N ALA A 305 12.87 9.66 13.58
CA ALA A 305 12.05 9.11 14.65
C ALA A 305 12.59 9.45 16.05
N GLY A 306 13.91 9.67 16.18
CA GLY A 306 14.60 9.70 17.47
C GLY A 306 14.54 8.34 18.17
N VAL A 307 14.91 7.26 17.47
CA VAL A 307 14.79 5.86 17.91
C VAL A 307 16.11 5.13 17.68
N ASP A 308 16.57 4.37 18.68
CA ASP A 308 17.69 3.45 18.56
C ASP A 308 17.25 2.18 17.79
N PRO A 309 17.99 1.71 16.76
CA PRO A 309 17.68 0.45 16.08
C PRO A 309 17.55 -0.77 17.01
N ALA A 310 18.25 -0.78 18.15
CA ALA A 310 18.20 -1.85 19.15
C ALA A 310 16.85 -1.90 19.90
N ASP A 311 16.10 -0.80 19.98
CA ASP A 311 14.77 -0.75 20.60
C ASP A 311 13.64 -1.22 19.64
N VAL A 312 13.88 -1.25 18.33
CA VAL A 312 12.94 -1.81 17.36
C VAL A 312 12.87 -3.34 17.53
N GLY A 313 11.65 -3.85 17.72
CA GLY A 313 11.37 -5.26 18.01
C GLY A 313 10.70 -6.04 16.88
N MET A 314 10.22 -5.35 15.84
CA MET A 314 9.67 -5.95 14.62
C MET A 314 10.01 -5.07 13.41
N VAL A 315 10.48 -5.69 12.32
CA VAL A 315 10.56 -5.10 10.98
C VAL A 315 9.59 -5.85 10.07
N GLU A 316 8.58 -5.14 9.58
CA GLU A 316 7.78 -5.55 8.44
C GLU A 316 8.54 -5.18 7.16
N ALA A 317 9.15 -6.19 6.54
CA ALA A 317 10.06 -6.04 5.42
C ALA A 317 9.33 -5.78 4.08
N HIS A 318 10.10 -5.33 3.09
CA HIS A 318 9.65 -5.46 1.70
C HIS A 318 9.56 -6.94 1.31
N GLY A 319 10.54 -7.77 1.68
CA GLY A 319 10.51 -9.25 1.77
C GLY A 319 9.62 -9.92 0.72
N THR A 320 10.08 -9.96 -0.53
CA THR A 320 9.28 -10.39 -1.68
C THR A 320 9.39 -11.88 -1.98
N GLY A 321 10.41 -12.57 -1.47
CA GLY A 321 10.74 -13.95 -1.84
C GLY A 321 11.68 -14.03 -3.06
N THR A 322 12.42 -12.96 -3.36
CA THR A 322 13.25 -12.88 -4.57
C THR A 322 14.70 -13.30 -4.32
N PRO A 323 15.35 -14.07 -5.22
CA PRO A 323 16.72 -14.54 -5.04
C PRO A 323 17.78 -13.45 -4.80
N VAL A 324 17.52 -12.23 -5.27
CA VAL A 324 18.44 -11.08 -5.20
C VAL A 324 17.98 -10.02 -4.20
N GLY A 325 16.67 -9.74 -4.11
CA GLY A 325 16.15 -8.70 -3.23
C GLY A 325 16.19 -9.08 -1.76
N ASP A 326 15.85 -10.32 -1.42
CA ASP A 326 15.79 -10.76 -0.02
C ASP A 326 17.19 -10.77 0.65
N PRO A 327 18.29 -11.19 0.00
CA PRO A 327 19.63 -11.04 0.56
C PRO A 327 20.12 -9.59 0.66
N VAL A 328 19.75 -8.73 -0.31
CA VAL A 328 20.10 -7.30 -0.29
C VAL A 328 19.38 -6.57 0.85
N GLU A 329 18.09 -6.81 1.04
CA GLU A 329 17.32 -6.27 2.18
C GLU A 329 17.83 -6.83 3.50
N PHE A 330 18.13 -8.13 3.59
CA PHE A 330 18.68 -8.69 4.81
C PHE A 330 20.06 -8.08 5.16
N ALA A 331 20.96 -7.90 4.19
CA ALA A 331 22.28 -7.32 4.41
C ALA A 331 22.22 -5.84 4.83
N SER A 332 21.24 -5.07 4.33
CA SER A 332 21.01 -3.69 4.78
C SER A 332 20.36 -3.63 6.17
N LEU A 333 19.38 -4.51 6.44
CA LEU A 333 18.73 -4.61 7.76
C LEU A 333 19.67 -5.13 8.85
N ALA A 334 20.56 -6.08 8.56
CA ALA A 334 21.51 -6.63 9.53
C ALA A 334 22.54 -5.58 9.99
N GLN A 335 22.96 -4.67 9.11
CA GLN A 335 23.85 -3.56 9.47
C GLN A 335 23.21 -2.56 10.44
N VAL A 336 21.90 -2.30 10.30
CA VAL A 336 21.20 -1.28 11.09
C VAL A 336 20.51 -1.88 12.31
N TYR A 337 19.66 -2.90 12.10
CA TYR A 337 18.83 -3.53 13.12
C TYR A 337 19.41 -4.83 13.70
N GLY A 338 20.53 -5.33 13.18
CA GLY A 338 21.09 -6.64 13.55
C GLY A 338 21.83 -6.70 14.89
N THR A 339 22.19 -5.54 15.48
CA THR A 339 22.85 -5.46 16.79
C THR A 339 21.90 -4.93 17.88
N GLY A 340 22.07 -5.42 19.12
CA GLY A 340 21.17 -5.13 20.25
C GLY A 340 20.94 -6.34 21.14
N ARG A 341 20.42 -6.13 22.36
CA ARG A 341 20.25 -7.19 23.38
C ARG A 341 19.02 -8.08 23.16
N ASP A 342 17.92 -7.50 22.71
CA ASP A 342 16.66 -8.20 22.49
C ASP A 342 16.52 -8.69 21.05
N ARG A 343 15.94 -9.87 20.82
CA ARG A 343 15.62 -10.35 19.45
C ARG A 343 14.61 -9.42 18.75
N CYS A 344 14.79 -9.22 17.45
CA CYS A 344 13.88 -8.44 16.58
C CYS A 344 13.27 -9.36 15.51
N ALA A 345 11.95 -9.35 15.39
CA ALA A 345 11.26 -10.18 14.39
C ALA A 345 11.37 -9.54 12.99
N LEU A 346 11.68 -10.34 11.98
CA LEU A 346 11.69 -9.96 10.58
C LEU A 346 10.57 -10.73 9.87
N ALA A 347 9.63 -10.05 9.21
CA ALA A 347 8.48 -10.69 8.58
C ALA A 347 7.96 -9.91 7.37
N SER A 348 7.18 -10.56 6.50
CA SER A 348 6.50 -9.94 5.35
C SER A 348 5.08 -10.47 5.20
N VAL A 349 4.09 -9.57 5.12
CA VAL A 349 2.67 -9.88 4.85
C VAL A 349 2.46 -10.50 3.47
N LYS A 350 3.44 -10.38 2.57
CA LYS A 350 3.41 -10.98 1.24
C LYS A 350 3.42 -12.51 1.31
N THR A 351 3.94 -13.08 2.40
CA THR A 351 3.85 -14.53 2.69
C THR A 351 2.41 -15.00 2.95
N ASN A 352 1.47 -14.10 3.29
CA ASN A 352 0.06 -14.43 3.49
C ASN A 352 -0.84 -14.02 2.32
N LEU A 353 -0.54 -12.88 1.67
CA LEU A 353 -1.46 -12.22 0.72
C LEU A 353 -0.89 -12.09 -0.71
N GLY A 354 0.37 -12.49 -0.93
CA GLY A 354 1.13 -12.09 -2.12
C GLY A 354 1.56 -10.63 -2.10
N HIS A 355 2.27 -10.19 -3.14
CA HIS A 355 2.72 -8.82 -3.27
C HIS A 355 1.60 -7.93 -3.84
N LEU A 356 1.00 -7.11 -2.98
CA LEU A 356 -0.10 -6.20 -3.36
C LEU A 356 0.35 -4.91 -4.08
N GLU A 357 1.49 -4.94 -4.77
CA GLU A 357 2.06 -3.87 -5.60
C GLU A 357 1.93 -2.45 -4.95
N PRO A 358 1.32 -1.38 -5.51
CA PRO A 358 1.09 -0.11 -4.80
C PRO A 358 0.50 -0.21 -3.39
N ALA A 359 -0.50 -1.09 -3.15
CA ALA A 359 -1.15 -1.29 -1.85
C ALA A 359 -0.30 -2.08 -0.83
N ALA A 360 0.87 -2.62 -1.21
CA ALA A 360 1.68 -3.46 -0.33
C ALA A 360 2.21 -2.72 0.92
N GLY A 361 2.63 -1.46 0.76
CA GLY A 361 3.19 -0.65 1.84
C GLY A 361 2.20 -0.36 2.97
N VAL A 362 1.01 0.14 2.65
CA VAL A 362 -0.06 0.37 3.62
C VAL A 362 -0.58 -0.93 4.24
N THR A 363 -0.58 -2.04 3.50
CA THR A 363 -0.96 -3.35 4.05
C THR A 363 0.02 -3.82 5.13
N GLY A 364 1.33 -3.66 4.90
CA GLY A 364 2.36 -3.86 5.92
C GLY A 364 2.22 -2.91 7.10
N LEU A 365 1.87 -1.65 6.85
CA LEU A 365 1.60 -0.64 7.90
C LEU A 365 0.44 -1.08 8.81
N ILE A 366 -0.70 -1.50 8.24
CA ILE A 366 -1.87 -1.97 9.00
C ILE A 366 -1.50 -3.21 9.82
N LYS A 367 -0.76 -4.17 9.26
CA LYS A 367 -0.22 -5.32 10.01
C LYS A 367 0.63 -4.87 11.20
N ALA A 368 1.58 -3.97 11.00
CA ALA A 368 2.45 -3.48 12.07
C ALA A 368 1.66 -2.77 13.20
N VAL A 369 0.64 -1.96 12.86
CA VAL A 369 -0.26 -1.34 13.85
C VAL A 369 -1.02 -2.40 14.66
N LEU A 370 -1.55 -3.45 14.00
CA LEU A 370 -2.24 -4.55 14.68
C LEU A 370 -1.29 -5.33 15.61
N CYS A 371 -0.05 -5.60 15.20
CA CYS A 371 0.98 -6.24 16.04
C CYS A 371 1.32 -5.39 17.28
N LEU A 372 1.52 -4.08 17.10
CA LEU A 372 1.85 -3.13 18.18
C LEU A 372 0.75 -3.06 19.24
N GLY A 373 -0.50 -2.87 18.79
CA GLY A 373 -1.66 -2.76 19.68
C GLY A 373 -1.97 -4.04 20.45
N ARG A 374 -1.79 -5.21 19.81
CA ARG A 374 -2.07 -6.52 20.44
C ARG A 374 -0.90 -7.08 21.23
N GLY A 375 0.34 -6.73 20.90
CA GLY A 375 1.52 -7.32 21.51
C GLY A 375 1.80 -8.76 21.10
N LEU A 376 1.45 -9.09 19.86
CA LEU A 376 1.60 -10.41 19.26
C LEU A 376 2.13 -10.22 17.83
N ILE A 377 3.05 -11.07 17.40
CA ILE A 377 3.63 -11.05 16.05
C ILE A 377 3.18 -12.34 15.32
N PRO A 378 2.36 -12.23 14.26
CA PRO A 378 1.93 -13.38 13.45
C PRO A 378 3.10 -14.17 12.83
N PRO A 379 2.88 -15.46 12.49
CA PRO A 379 3.83 -16.23 11.70
C PRO A 379 4.04 -15.61 10.32
N ASN A 380 5.29 -15.67 9.84
CA ASN A 380 5.70 -15.42 8.47
C ASN A 380 5.73 -16.76 7.73
N LEU A 381 4.88 -16.94 6.71
CA LEU A 381 4.67 -18.26 6.11
C LEU A 381 5.86 -18.71 5.25
N HIS A 382 5.85 -20.00 4.91
CA HIS A 382 6.80 -20.70 4.05
C HIS A 382 8.27 -20.74 4.50
N PHE A 383 8.65 -20.02 5.57
CA PHE A 383 10.02 -20.04 6.08
C PHE A 383 10.38 -21.32 6.85
N THR A 384 11.23 -22.13 6.24
CA THR A 384 11.84 -23.36 6.75
C THR A 384 13.29 -23.13 7.21
N ARG A 385 14.11 -22.44 6.40
CA ARG A 385 15.54 -22.17 6.61
C ARG A 385 15.98 -20.93 5.82
N TRP A 386 16.96 -20.19 6.32
CA TRP A 386 17.54 -19.05 5.60
C TRP A 386 18.05 -19.42 4.20
N ASN A 387 17.91 -18.48 3.26
CA ASN A 387 18.57 -18.54 1.97
C ASN A 387 20.10 -18.69 2.16
N PRO A 388 20.80 -19.62 1.48
CA PRO A 388 22.25 -19.80 1.63
C PRO A 388 23.11 -18.57 1.30
N THR A 389 22.57 -17.54 0.64
CA THR A 389 23.23 -16.25 0.41
C THR A 389 23.07 -15.25 1.57
N ILE A 390 22.28 -15.58 2.60
CA ILE A 390 22.04 -14.77 3.79
C ILE A 390 22.90 -15.27 4.96
N ASP A 391 23.86 -14.45 5.42
CA ASP A 391 24.54 -14.69 6.70
C ASP A 391 23.66 -14.22 7.87
N ALA A 392 22.83 -15.13 8.38
CA ALA A 392 22.03 -14.93 9.58
C ALA A 392 22.74 -15.35 10.88
N GLY A 393 24.03 -15.74 10.84
CA GLY A 393 24.70 -16.38 11.97
C GLY A 393 24.99 -15.47 13.17
N SER A 394 25.05 -14.16 12.96
CA SER A 394 25.55 -13.16 13.93
C SER A 394 24.52 -12.11 14.37
N THR A 395 23.28 -12.18 13.88
CA THR A 395 22.27 -11.12 14.03
C THR A 395 21.18 -11.44 15.07
N ARG A 396 20.58 -10.39 15.65
CA ARG A 396 19.37 -10.48 16.50
C ARG A 396 18.07 -10.67 15.70
N LEU A 397 18.11 -10.56 14.37
CA LEU A 397 16.96 -10.73 13.48
C LEU A 397 16.50 -12.19 13.44
N PHE A 398 15.19 -12.44 13.40
CA PHE A 398 14.64 -13.79 13.24
C PHE A 398 13.29 -13.80 12.55
N ILE A 399 13.01 -14.85 11.78
CA ILE A 399 11.69 -15.07 11.19
C ILE A 399 10.75 -15.73 12.23
N PRO A 400 9.59 -15.12 12.56
CA PRO A 400 8.59 -15.76 13.41
C PRO A 400 7.86 -16.85 12.62
N ARG A 401 7.88 -18.10 13.11
CA ARG A 401 7.16 -19.24 12.47
C ARG A 401 5.84 -19.59 13.16
N GLU A 402 5.58 -18.96 14.30
CA GLU A 402 4.42 -19.18 15.18
C GLU A 402 3.95 -17.82 15.72
N LEU A 403 2.71 -17.73 16.22
CA LEU A 403 2.15 -16.52 16.81
C LEU A 403 2.92 -16.13 18.08
N THR A 404 3.87 -15.20 17.95
CA THR A 404 4.91 -14.94 18.94
C THR A 404 4.51 -13.82 19.91
N PRO A 405 4.56 -14.04 21.24
CA PRO A 405 4.33 -12.98 22.23
C PRO A 405 5.36 -11.86 22.16
N TRP A 406 4.89 -10.61 22.11
CA TRP A 406 5.72 -9.40 22.10
C TRP A 406 5.45 -8.57 23.37
N PRO A 407 6.09 -8.88 24.51
CA PRO A 407 5.93 -8.11 25.74
C PRO A 407 6.57 -6.72 25.62
N VAL A 408 6.02 -5.76 26.38
CA VAL A 408 6.70 -4.49 26.67
C VAL A 408 7.86 -4.80 27.63
N ARG A 409 9.08 -4.36 27.31
CA ARG A 409 10.27 -4.56 28.17
C ARG A 409 10.73 -3.23 28.78
N THR A 410 11.73 -2.58 28.18
CA THR A 410 12.37 -1.34 28.65
C THR A 410 11.66 -0.06 28.22
N GLY A 411 10.92 -0.11 27.11
CA GLY A 411 10.22 1.02 26.51
C GLY A 411 8.99 0.58 25.72
N PRO A 412 8.31 1.51 25.01
CA PRO A 412 7.19 1.15 24.13
C PRO A 412 7.66 0.18 23.04
N ARG A 413 6.77 -0.70 22.57
CA ARG A 413 7.04 -1.48 21.36
C ARG A 413 7.24 -0.53 20.19
N LEU A 414 8.29 -0.77 19.43
CA LEU A 414 8.63 -0.05 18.21
C LEU A 414 8.68 -1.04 17.05
N ALA A 415 7.97 -0.72 15.97
CA ALA A 415 7.98 -1.46 14.71
C ALA A 415 8.53 -0.58 13.59
N ALA A 416 9.13 -1.20 12.58
CA ALA A 416 9.48 -0.55 11.33
C ALA A 416 8.77 -1.21 10.14
N VAL A 417 8.55 -0.48 9.05
CA VAL A 417 7.88 -0.95 7.83
C VAL A 417 8.65 -0.47 6.60
N SER A 418 9.03 -1.39 5.72
CA SER A 418 9.73 -1.13 4.45
C SER A 418 8.85 -1.38 3.23
N SER A 419 9.02 -0.58 2.17
CA SER A 419 8.69 -1.04 0.82
C SER A 419 9.53 -0.33 -0.25
N PHE A 420 9.98 -1.10 -1.25
CA PHE A 420 10.90 -0.67 -2.30
C PHE A 420 10.22 -0.81 -3.66
N GLY A 421 10.15 0.26 -4.44
CA GLY A 421 9.61 0.23 -5.80
C GLY A 421 10.64 -0.34 -6.77
N PHE A 422 10.22 -1.13 -7.77
CA PHE A 422 11.13 -1.65 -8.80
C PHE A 422 11.74 -0.54 -9.71
N SER A 423 11.34 0.71 -9.52
CA SER A 423 11.94 1.91 -10.11
C SER A 423 13.05 2.54 -9.24
N GLY A 424 13.45 1.88 -8.15
CA GLY A 424 14.47 2.33 -7.19
C GLY A 424 13.94 3.25 -6.08
N THR A 425 12.67 3.65 -6.08
CA THR A 425 12.11 4.54 -5.05
C THR A 425 11.74 3.77 -3.79
N ASN A 426 12.46 4.03 -2.70
CA ASN A 426 12.31 3.30 -1.43
C ASN A 426 11.57 4.14 -0.38
N ALA A 427 10.79 3.49 0.48
CA ALA A 427 10.13 4.12 1.62
C ALA A 427 10.29 3.28 2.90
N HIS A 428 10.49 3.95 4.04
CA HIS A 428 10.57 3.31 5.36
C HIS A 428 9.87 4.16 6.43
N VAL A 429 9.17 3.50 7.37
CA VAL A 429 8.36 4.14 8.42
C VAL A 429 8.64 3.49 9.77
N VAL A 430 8.81 4.31 10.82
CA VAL A 430 8.97 3.86 12.21
C VAL A 430 7.73 4.19 13.03
N LEU A 431 7.13 3.17 13.63
CA LEU A 431 5.91 3.21 14.44
C LEU A 431 6.20 2.89 15.91
N GLU A 432 5.51 3.60 16.81
CA GLU A 432 5.43 3.34 18.26
C GLU A 432 4.02 2.83 18.60
N GLN A 433 3.93 1.93 19.57
CA GLN A 433 2.64 1.49 20.14
C GLN A 433 1.79 2.68 20.61
N PRO A 434 0.45 2.56 20.64
CA PRO A 434 -0.39 3.65 21.11
C PRO A 434 -0.11 3.97 22.60
N PRO A 435 -0.14 5.26 22.99
CA PRO A 435 0.08 5.66 24.37
C PRO A 435 -0.98 5.02 25.30
N ARG A 436 -0.53 4.47 26.43
CA ARG A 436 -1.43 3.93 27.46
C ARG A 436 -2.11 5.07 28.21
N TYR A 437 -3.26 5.51 27.72
CA TYR A 437 -4.17 6.29 28.55
C TYR A 437 -4.63 5.43 29.74
N PRO A 438 -4.57 5.93 30.97
CA PRO A 438 -5.36 5.33 32.03
C PRO A 438 -6.83 5.51 31.64
N HIS A 439 -7.54 4.41 31.36
CA HIS A 439 -8.98 4.48 31.17
C HIS A 439 -9.58 5.17 32.41
N PRO A 440 -10.46 6.18 32.26
CA PRO A 440 -11.26 6.61 33.38
C PRO A 440 -12.01 5.37 33.91
N PRO A 441 -12.04 5.15 35.24
CA PRO A 441 -12.73 3.99 35.79
C PRO A 441 -14.18 4.00 35.28
N PRO A 442 -14.75 2.83 34.94
CA PRO A 442 -16.10 2.76 34.37
C PRO A 442 -17.06 3.52 35.29
N ALA A 443 -17.71 4.54 34.74
CA ALA A 443 -18.57 5.42 35.52
C ALA A 443 -19.56 4.56 36.31
N PRO A 444 -19.65 4.73 37.64
CA PRO A 444 -20.35 3.78 38.49
C PRO A 444 -21.77 3.61 37.99
N HIS A 445 -22.18 2.37 37.69
CA HIS A 445 -23.50 2.06 37.16
C HIS A 445 -24.55 2.73 38.03
N ARG A 446 -25.16 3.80 37.51
CA ARG A 446 -26.23 4.53 38.19
C ARG A 446 -27.41 3.57 38.23
N ALA A 447 -27.56 2.87 39.34
CA ALA A 447 -28.64 1.91 39.53
C ALA A 447 -29.97 2.59 39.16
N PRO A 448 -30.83 1.94 38.37
CA PRO A 448 -32.10 2.55 37.96
C PRO A 448 -32.88 2.92 39.23
N GLY A 449 -33.11 4.22 39.41
CA GLY A 449 -33.86 4.71 40.57
C GLY A 449 -35.25 4.07 40.62
N PRO A 450 -35.81 3.82 41.81
CA PRO A 450 -37.07 3.08 41.95
C PRO A 450 -38.17 3.75 41.13
N LEU A 451 -38.74 2.99 40.19
CA LEU A 451 -39.80 3.44 39.29
C LEU A 451 -41.11 3.62 40.08
N SER A 452 -41.37 4.85 40.49
CA SER A 452 -42.60 5.25 41.18
C SER A 452 -43.77 5.45 40.20
N ALA A 453 -44.96 5.00 40.63
CA ALA A 453 -46.28 5.09 39.99
C ALA A 453 -46.53 4.21 38.74
N PRO A 454 -47.61 3.39 38.72
CA PRO A 454 -47.98 2.56 37.57
C PRO A 454 -48.82 3.32 36.54
N PHE A 455 -48.54 3.12 35.25
CA PHE A 455 -49.36 3.66 34.16
C PHE A 455 -50.70 2.90 34.06
N ARG A 456 -51.83 3.62 34.00
CA ARG A 456 -53.15 3.01 33.75
C ARG A 456 -53.20 2.41 32.34
N ARG A 457 -53.73 1.18 32.22
CA ARG A 457 -54.14 0.62 30.93
C ARG A 457 -55.36 1.38 30.41
N CYS A 458 -55.28 1.93 29.20
CA CYS A 458 -56.47 2.08 28.35
C CYS A 458 -56.71 0.79 27.58
N SER A 459 -57.98 0.43 27.41
CA SER A 459 -58.41 -0.80 26.74
C SER A 459 -58.36 -0.69 25.21
N SER A 460 -58.26 -1.84 24.55
CA SER A 460 -58.17 -1.98 23.09
C SER A 460 -59.40 -1.50 22.33
N SER A 461 -59.19 -1.00 21.12
CA SER A 461 -60.17 -0.99 20.02
C SER A 461 -59.55 -1.67 18.78
N PRO A 462 -60.34 -2.40 17.96
CA PRO A 462 -59.80 -3.17 16.84
C PRO A 462 -59.44 -2.29 15.62
N PRO A 463 -58.53 -2.75 14.73
CA PRO A 463 -58.09 -1.98 13.57
C PRO A 463 -59.11 -1.99 12.42
N ALA A 464 -59.30 -0.84 11.78
CA ALA A 464 -60.06 -0.70 10.54
C ALA A 464 -59.24 -1.14 9.30
N PRO A 465 -59.87 -1.61 8.21
CA PRO A 465 -59.17 -2.09 7.02
C PRO A 465 -58.56 -0.96 6.19
N ARG A 466 -57.40 -1.23 5.56
CA ARG A 466 -56.74 -0.29 4.62
C ARG A 466 -57.36 -0.38 3.21
N PRO A 467 -57.55 0.75 2.49
CA PRO A 467 -57.92 0.72 1.08
C PRO A 467 -56.75 0.25 0.19
N ARG A 468 -57.08 -0.28 -1.00
CA ARG A 468 -56.12 -0.59 -2.07
C ARG A 468 -56.11 0.54 -3.11
N CYS A 469 -54.94 0.84 -3.68
CA CYS A 469 -54.81 1.62 -4.92
C CYS A 469 -54.40 0.71 -6.10
N PRO A 470 -54.70 1.10 -7.35
CA PRO A 470 -54.62 0.21 -8.51
C PRO A 470 -53.23 0.14 -9.17
N ALA A 471 -53.00 -0.91 -9.96
CA ALA A 471 -51.82 -1.06 -10.81
C ALA A 471 -52.11 -0.61 -12.27
N PRO A 472 -51.17 0.08 -12.95
CA PRO A 472 -51.26 0.35 -14.37
C PRO A 472 -50.92 -0.89 -15.21
N ARG A 473 -51.40 -0.94 -16.46
CA ARG A 473 -51.09 -1.99 -17.45
C ARG A 473 -50.15 -1.46 -18.53
N GLY A 474 -49.22 -2.30 -18.98
CA GLY A 474 -48.30 -2.07 -20.09
C GLY A 474 -47.13 -3.05 -19.99
N GLY A 475 -46.54 -3.52 -21.10
CA GLY A 475 -45.44 -4.47 -20.98
C GLY A 475 -44.78 -4.92 -22.28
N TRP A 476 -43.63 -5.58 -22.09
CA TRP A 476 -42.77 -6.26 -23.08
C TRP A 476 -41.98 -5.32 -24.01
N PRO A 477 -40.81 -5.75 -24.54
CA PRO A 477 -40.22 -7.10 -24.51
C PRO A 477 -39.01 -7.28 -23.57
N THR A 478 -38.54 -8.53 -23.47
CA THR A 478 -37.47 -8.99 -22.58
C THR A 478 -36.07 -8.90 -23.19
N GLY A 479 -35.08 -8.60 -22.34
CA GLY A 479 -33.66 -8.91 -22.56
C GLY A 479 -32.90 -8.93 -21.23
N TRP A 480 -31.91 -9.82 -21.11
CA TRP A 480 -30.93 -9.91 -20.00
C TRP A 480 -31.47 -10.15 -18.57
N ARG A 481 -31.20 -11.34 -18.02
CA ARG A 481 -31.42 -11.66 -16.60
C ARG A 481 -30.16 -11.38 -15.79
N GLY A 482 -30.04 -10.20 -15.20
CA GLY A 482 -29.11 -9.98 -14.08
C GLY A 482 -29.62 -10.64 -12.81
N THR A 483 -28.88 -11.58 -12.21
CA THR A 483 -29.30 -12.26 -10.98
C THR A 483 -28.91 -11.46 -9.73
N ALA A 484 -29.66 -10.42 -9.43
CA ALA A 484 -29.51 -9.66 -8.19
C ALA A 484 -29.77 -10.54 -6.95
N ARG A 485 -28.69 -11.04 -6.33
CA ARG A 485 -28.73 -11.64 -4.99
C ARG A 485 -28.45 -10.56 -3.96
N THR A 486 -29.50 -10.07 -3.29
CA THR A 486 -29.34 -9.23 -2.09
C THR A 486 -28.58 -10.00 -1.00
N PRO A 487 -27.45 -9.48 -0.49
CA PRO A 487 -26.81 -10.03 0.70
C PRO A 487 -27.77 -9.93 1.89
N ARG A 488 -27.80 -10.96 2.75
CA ARG A 488 -28.53 -10.88 4.02
C ARG A 488 -27.65 -10.16 5.04
N CYS A 489 -28.03 -8.96 5.47
CA CYS A 489 -27.40 -8.31 6.60
C CYS A 489 -27.49 -9.22 7.84
N ALA A 490 -26.34 -9.62 8.39
CA ALA A 490 -26.28 -10.34 9.65
C ALA A 490 -26.53 -9.36 10.80
N THR A 491 -27.74 -9.36 11.36
CA THR A 491 -28.13 -8.44 12.43
C THR A 491 -27.39 -8.73 13.73
N SER A 492 -26.46 -7.85 14.11
CA SER A 492 -25.88 -7.79 15.46
C SER A 492 -26.55 -6.65 16.26
N PRO A 493 -27.09 -6.87 17.48
CA PRO A 493 -27.99 -5.90 18.11
C PRO A 493 -27.32 -5.00 19.18
N THR A 494 -27.11 -3.72 18.88
CA THR A 494 -26.91 -2.67 19.91
C THR A 494 -27.60 -1.36 19.50
N PRO A 495 -28.73 -0.96 20.13
CA PRO A 495 -29.51 0.18 19.67
C PRO A 495 -29.12 1.50 20.35
N TRP A 496 -28.34 2.35 19.66
CA TRP A 496 -28.29 3.77 19.97
C TRP A 496 -29.52 4.47 19.39
N ARG A 497 -30.38 5.01 20.26
CA ARG A 497 -31.62 5.69 19.85
C ARG A 497 -31.32 7.10 19.36
N CYS A 498 -31.45 7.34 18.06
CA CYS A 498 -31.66 8.68 17.54
C CYS A 498 -33.01 9.20 18.07
N ALA A 499 -32.97 10.26 18.89
CA ALA A 499 -34.18 10.95 19.32
C ALA A 499 -34.61 11.92 18.21
N ALA A 500 -35.71 11.61 17.52
CA ALA A 500 -36.31 12.53 16.57
C ALA A 500 -36.92 13.73 17.32
N ALA A 501 -36.46 14.94 16.99
CA ALA A 501 -37.16 16.16 17.39
C ALA A 501 -38.43 16.31 16.52
N PRO A 502 -39.57 16.75 17.09
CA PRO A 502 -40.77 17.01 16.31
C PRO A 502 -40.58 18.24 15.41
N ALA A 503 -41.22 18.22 14.25
CA ALA A 503 -41.29 19.40 13.39
C ALA A 503 -42.08 20.53 14.09
N ALA A 504 -41.67 21.77 13.85
CA ALA A 504 -42.40 22.96 14.24
C ALA A 504 -42.86 23.69 12.97
N ASP A 505 -44.16 23.96 12.85
CA ASP A 505 -44.71 24.75 11.76
C ASP A 505 -44.22 26.20 11.85
N GLY A 506 -43.68 26.74 10.74
CA GLY A 506 -43.14 28.09 10.68
C GLY A 506 -43.12 28.63 9.25
N SER A 507 -44.05 29.53 8.94
CA SER A 507 -44.19 30.14 7.61
C SER A 507 -43.19 31.28 7.39
N ALA A 508 -42.45 31.22 6.26
CA ALA A 508 -41.64 32.33 5.76
C ALA A 508 -41.59 32.34 4.22
N SER A 509 -41.43 33.54 3.65
CA SER A 509 -41.61 33.86 2.23
C SER A 509 -40.57 33.25 1.25
N PRO A 510 -40.90 33.14 -0.06
CA PRO A 510 -39.95 32.71 -1.09
C PRO A 510 -38.83 33.74 -1.35
N PRO A 511 -37.68 33.32 -1.91
CA PRO A 511 -36.57 34.21 -2.24
C PRO A 511 -36.85 35.13 -3.44
N PRO A 512 -36.19 36.30 -3.53
CA PRO A 512 -36.34 37.22 -4.66
C PRO A 512 -35.67 36.69 -5.94
N PRO A 513 -36.14 37.11 -7.14
CA PRO A 513 -35.57 36.70 -8.42
C PRO A 513 -34.19 37.32 -8.69
N ALA A 514 -33.36 36.62 -9.47
CA ALA A 514 -32.04 37.10 -9.87
C ALA A 514 -32.11 38.31 -10.81
N PRO A 515 -31.21 39.31 -10.68
CA PRO A 515 -31.19 40.48 -11.55
C PRO A 515 -30.61 40.13 -12.93
N ASN A 516 -31.45 40.24 -13.95
CA ASN A 516 -31.02 40.27 -15.34
C ASN A 516 -30.57 41.70 -15.67
N SER A 517 -29.29 41.93 -15.99
CA SER A 517 -28.80 43.24 -16.43
C SER A 517 -27.87 43.10 -17.65
N SER A 518 -28.39 43.46 -18.82
CA SER A 518 -27.64 43.50 -20.08
C SER A 518 -27.25 44.95 -20.45
N ALA A 519 -26.38 45.07 -21.46
CA ALA A 519 -25.97 46.32 -22.12
C ALA A 519 -24.85 47.14 -21.38
N PRO A 520 -24.14 48.07 -22.08
CA PRO A 520 -22.89 47.64 -22.72
C PRO A 520 -21.70 48.64 -22.70
N CYS A 521 -20.50 48.16 -22.35
CA CYS A 521 -19.19 48.75 -22.69
C CYS A 521 -18.13 47.63 -22.69
N GLY A 522 -17.04 47.65 -23.46
CA GLY A 522 -16.61 48.55 -24.54
C GLY A 522 -15.53 47.85 -25.40
N ARG A 523 -15.19 48.36 -26.58
CA ARG A 523 -14.24 47.68 -27.49
C ARG A 523 -12.77 47.94 -27.12
N SER A 524 -11.99 46.86 -27.03
CA SER A 524 -10.51 46.88 -26.99
C SER A 524 -9.94 46.08 -28.17
N PRO A 525 -8.71 46.39 -28.65
CA PRO A 525 -8.21 45.91 -29.95
C PRO A 525 -7.72 44.45 -29.94
N PRO A 526 -7.61 43.80 -31.13
CA PRO A 526 -7.18 42.41 -31.24
C PRO A 526 -5.69 42.21 -30.90
N VAL A 527 -5.41 41.19 -30.08
CA VAL A 527 -4.06 40.72 -29.77
C VAL A 527 -3.50 39.94 -30.97
N ARG A 528 -2.25 40.20 -31.35
CA ARG A 528 -1.55 39.44 -32.40
C ARG A 528 -1.09 38.06 -31.86
N PRO A 529 -1.15 36.98 -32.67
CA PRO A 529 -0.58 35.70 -32.27
C PRO A 529 0.95 35.76 -32.22
N THR A 530 1.54 35.20 -31.17
CA THR A 530 2.99 34.97 -31.06
C THR A 530 3.37 33.61 -31.69
N PRO A 531 4.52 33.49 -32.37
CA PRO A 531 4.96 32.23 -32.96
C PRO A 531 5.40 31.21 -31.89
N PRO A 532 5.45 29.90 -32.23
CA PRO A 532 5.87 28.85 -31.31
C PRO A 532 7.36 28.94 -30.93
N TRP A 533 7.67 28.42 -29.75
CA TRP A 533 9.03 28.38 -29.17
C TRP A 533 9.86 27.25 -29.77
N SER A 534 11.09 27.54 -30.20
CA SER A 534 12.10 26.53 -30.59
C SER A 534 13.20 26.48 -29.54
N PRO A 535 13.59 25.30 -29.02
CA PRO A 535 14.62 25.18 -28.00
C PRO A 535 16.03 25.33 -28.61
N ALA A 536 16.84 26.23 -28.05
CA ALA A 536 18.28 26.29 -28.29
C ALA A 536 19.04 25.57 -27.16
N PRO A 537 20.18 24.90 -27.43
CA PRO A 537 20.85 24.06 -26.44
C PRO A 537 21.52 24.85 -25.33
N TRP A 538 21.52 24.27 -24.12
CA TRP A 538 22.24 24.82 -22.96
C TRP A 538 23.76 24.68 -23.13
N ALA A 539 24.51 25.67 -22.62
CA ALA A 539 25.96 25.64 -22.57
C ALA A 539 26.43 26.13 -21.18
N PRO A 540 27.12 25.28 -20.38
CA PRO A 540 27.55 25.66 -19.04
C PRO A 540 28.73 26.65 -19.09
N ARG A 541 28.65 27.73 -18.32
CA ARG A 541 29.78 28.63 -18.04
C ARG A 541 30.51 28.18 -16.78
N SER A 542 31.77 27.75 -16.91
CA SER A 542 32.67 27.55 -15.76
C SER A 542 33.39 28.85 -15.40
N PRO A 543 33.57 29.19 -14.10
CA PRO A 543 34.47 30.26 -13.68
C PRO A 543 35.94 29.82 -13.82
N ALA A 544 36.85 30.77 -14.07
CA ALA A 544 38.27 30.48 -14.31
C ALA A 544 39.16 30.77 -13.09
N GLY A 545 40.09 29.86 -12.79
CA GLY A 545 41.02 29.98 -11.65
C GLY A 545 42.24 29.04 -11.78
N ARG A 546 43.27 29.52 -12.50
CA ARG A 546 44.70 29.12 -12.58
C ARG A 546 45.18 28.07 -11.54
N SER A 547 46.04 27.09 -11.83
CA SER A 547 47.11 27.01 -12.87
C SER A 547 47.73 25.60 -13.01
N GLY A 548 48.34 25.28 -14.16
CA GLY A 548 49.57 24.46 -14.20
C GLY A 548 49.65 23.31 -15.23
N CYS A 549 50.78 23.29 -15.97
CA CYS A 549 51.36 22.15 -16.71
C CYS A 549 50.68 21.63 -18.00
N SER A 550 51.48 20.88 -18.77
CA SER A 550 51.31 20.56 -20.21
C SER A 550 50.74 19.16 -20.49
N PRO A 551 50.31 18.87 -21.74
CA PRO A 551 49.41 17.74 -22.03
C PRO A 551 50.11 16.44 -22.42
N ASP A 552 49.47 15.30 -22.12
CA ASP A 552 49.60 14.09 -22.93
C ASP A 552 48.29 13.24 -22.91
N ARG A 553 48.01 12.60 -24.04
CA ARG A 553 46.95 11.60 -24.36
C ARG A 553 45.74 11.44 -23.42
N ALA A 554 44.59 11.98 -23.85
CA ALA A 554 43.27 11.42 -23.48
C ALA A 554 42.89 10.27 -24.44
N PRO A 555 42.33 9.13 -23.96
CA PRO A 555 41.76 8.10 -24.82
C PRO A 555 40.39 8.52 -25.37
N SER A 556 40.06 8.11 -26.60
CA SER A 556 38.77 8.40 -27.22
C SER A 556 37.62 7.59 -26.61
N GLY A 557 36.53 8.27 -26.29
CA GLY A 557 35.26 7.64 -25.91
C GLY A 557 34.58 6.92 -27.08
N PRO A 558 33.57 6.08 -26.81
CA PRO A 558 32.84 5.36 -27.85
C PRO A 558 32.03 6.33 -28.74
N VAL A 559 31.81 5.91 -29.99
CA VAL A 559 30.97 6.64 -30.97
C VAL A 559 29.60 6.00 -31.04
N TRP A 560 28.56 6.82 -31.16
CA TRP A 560 27.18 6.36 -31.38
C TRP A 560 26.89 6.26 -32.87
N ASP A 561 26.43 5.09 -33.31
CA ASP A 561 25.92 4.85 -34.65
C ASP A 561 24.62 4.01 -34.54
N GLY A 562 23.76 4.09 -35.55
CA GLY A 562 22.32 3.87 -35.46
C GLY A 562 21.88 2.56 -34.78
N GLY A 563 21.64 2.62 -33.47
CA GLY A 563 20.86 1.62 -32.72
C GLY A 563 21.57 0.81 -31.63
N CYS A 564 22.90 0.83 -31.49
CA CYS A 564 23.56 0.13 -30.38
C CYS A 564 25.00 0.59 -30.07
N TRP A 565 25.34 0.70 -28.77
CA TRP A 565 26.71 0.94 -28.31
C TRP A 565 27.55 -0.35 -28.41
N ARG A 566 28.74 -0.29 -29.04
CA ARG A 566 29.71 -1.40 -29.07
C ARG A 566 30.94 -1.08 -28.21
N ALA A 567 31.30 -1.99 -27.31
CA ALA A 567 32.58 -1.94 -26.60
C ALA A 567 33.70 -2.53 -27.46
N ASN A 568 34.87 -1.87 -27.44
CA ASN A 568 36.04 -2.29 -28.23
C ASN A 568 36.76 -3.47 -27.57
N ARG A 569 37.02 -4.56 -28.30
CA ARG A 569 37.88 -5.68 -27.87
C ARG A 569 39.12 -5.78 -28.77
N PRO A 570 40.35 -5.84 -28.22
CA PRO A 570 41.55 -6.10 -29.01
C PRO A 570 41.64 -7.59 -29.44
N SER A 571 42.28 -7.84 -30.58
CA SER A 571 42.49 -9.19 -31.15
C SER A 571 43.96 -9.63 -31.04
N PRO A 572 44.26 -10.95 -31.02
CA PRO A 572 45.58 -11.46 -30.63
C PRO A 572 46.61 -11.50 -31.78
N ARG A 573 47.90 -11.52 -31.42
CA ARG A 573 49.02 -11.85 -32.33
C ARG A 573 49.78 -13.10 -31.86
N ARG A 574 50.53 -13.70 -32.80
CA ARG A 574 50.99 -15.11 -32.78
C ARG A 574 52.30 -15.33 -32.01
N SER A 575 52.49 -16.56 -31.53
CA SER A 575 53.78 -17.15 -31.11
C SER A 575 54.64 -17.57 -32.33
N PRO A 576 55.91 -18.01 -32.12
CA PRO A 576 56.17 -19.45 -32.28
C PRO A 576 57.39 -20.09 -31.53
N ARG A 577 57.14 -21.25 -30.87
CA ARG A 577 57.99 -22.49 -30.89
C ARG A 577 59.45 -22.45 -30.30
N PRO A 578 60.20 -23.58 -30.23
CA PRO A 578 59.90 -24.82 -29.48
C PRO A 578 61.14 -25.44 -28.77
N ILE A 579 60.99 -26.57 -28.05
CA ILE A 579 61.83 -27.80 -28.12
C ILE A 579 61.26 -28.92 -27.18
N ARG A 580 61.70 -30.18 -27.36
CA ARG A 580 61.21 -31.40 -26.67
C ARG A 580 62.26 -31.99 -25.70
N SER A 581 61.80 -32.67 -24.64
CA SER A 581 62.19 -34.08 -24.30
C SER A 581 61.42 -34.58 -23.07
N SER A 582 61.45 -35.91 -22.81
CA SER A 582 60.75 -36.59 -21.69
C SER A 582 61.76 -37.40 -20.81
N PRO A 583 61.38 -38.28 -19.85
CA PRO A 583 61.94 -38.27 -18.48
C PRO A 583 63.00 -39.38 -18.21
N PRO A 584 63.43 -39.58 -16.94
CA PRO A 584 62.77 -40.61 -16.10
C PRO A 584 62.65 -40.30 -14.58
N ASN A 585 62.17 -41.30 -13.83
CA ASN A 585 61.91 -41.43 -12.37
C ASN A 585 63.24 -41.73 -11.57
N PRO A 586 63.31 -42.00 -10.22
CA PRO A 586 62.26 -42.36 -9.25
C PRO A 586 62.39 -41.80 -7.78
N ASP A 587 61.64 -42.46 -6.86
CA ASP A 587 61.67 -42.43 -5.38
C ASP A 587 61.00 -41.24 -4.64
N SER A 588 60.37 -41.41 -3.46
CA SER A 588 60.39 -42.56 -2.52
C SER A 588 59.04 -42.94 -1.87
N ARG A 589 59.02 -44.20 -1.39
CA ARG A 589 57.96 -45.03 -0.81
C ARG A 589 57.30 -44.52 0.49
N CYS A 590 56.06 -44.95 0.76
CA CYS A 590 55.73 -45.64 2.03
C CYS A 590 54.45 -46.51 1.93
N SER A 591 54.24 -47.41 2.90
CA SER A 591 53.17 -48.44 2.91
C SER A 591 52.90 -48.96 4.34
N THR A 592 51.82 -49.67 4.69
CA THR A 592 50.75 -50.29 3.85
C THR A 592 49.35 -49.88 4.42
N SER A 593 48.24 -50.63 4.57
CA SER A 593 47.91 -52.08 4.49
C SER A 593 46.42 -52.30 4.13
N SER A 594 46.02 -53.55 3.91
CA SER A 594 44.67 -54.04 3.60
C SER A 594 43.66 -54.08 4.76
N ALA A 595 42.36 -54.01 4.43
CA ALA A 595 41.25 -54.45 5.28
C ALA A 595 40.71 -55.85 4.87
N PRO A 596 39.93 -56.54 5.72
CA PRO A 596 39.04 -57.62 5.27
C PRO A 596 37.58 -57.54 5.76
N ALA A 597 36.66 -57.61 4.79
CA ALA A 597 35.40 -58.39 4.76
C ALA A 597 34.43 -58.53 5.97
N LEU A 598 33.16 -58.24 5.65
CA LEU A 598 31.93 -58.99 6.00
C LEU A 598 31.48 -59.13 7.48
N ARG A 599 30.40 -58.40 7.81
CA ARG A 599 29.07 -59.02 7.93
C ARG A 599 27.96 -58.03 7.60
#